data_AF-A0A7S2DP74-F1
#
_entry.id   AF-A0A7S2DP74-F1
#
_cell.length_a   1.000
_cell.length_b   1.000
_cell.length_c   1.000
_cell.angle_alpha   90.00
_cell.angle_beta   90.00
_cell.angle_gamma   90.00
#
_symmetry.space_group_name_H-M   'P 1'
#
loop_
_entity.id
_entity.type
_entity.pdbx_description
1 polymer ?
#
loop_
_entity_poly.entity_id
_entity_poly.type
_entity_poly.pdbx_seq_one_letter_code
_entity_poly.pdbx_strand_id
1 'polypeptide(L)'
;DNTTALEFESPPYLNDGDLITLGANILCHLEDPPSICNDERLSILLGRYRLVDKLTNNIGAPDEYIAGHAIQTTTNNKIVTIQVGWPSPRPRFHVAYVNNQRGRWSRHSRAITRQEIVGSRERANMKICWKYAPAQRALGPTPSYVGQVGTLTLMDPNPLLDCKVTLSSSVVNQKSPYAPFILSFKTAGEETGKKYSQVPGTSRLRIFFKSTIELKAMFADGSPIENNMGEDDVGEARQYVCGKIFKELWSSDAELGFPMPKGCYYRLYDQ
;
A
#
# COMPACT_ATOMS: atom_id res chain seq x y z
N ASP A 1 3.16 -9.71 -26.34
CA ASP A 1 2.13 -8.77 -25.87
C ASP A 1 1.74 -9.15 -24.46
N ASN A 2 1.97 -8.24 -23.52
CA ASN A 2 1.79 -8.47 -22.09
C ASN A 2 0.41 -8.04 -21.59
N THR A 3 -0.48 -7.68 -22.51
CA THR A 3 -1.77 -7.07 -22.20
C THR A 3 -2.88 -7.71 -23.02
N THR A 4 -4.10 -7.61 -22.50
CA THR A 4 -5.33 -8.00 -23.17
C THR A 4 -6.26 -6.79 -23.21
N ALA A 5 -6.79 -6.48 -24.39
CA ALA A 5 -7.76 -5.41 -24.57
C ALA A 5 -9.18 -5.91 -24.30
N LEU A 6 -9.96 -5.10 -23.60
CA LEU A 6 -11.37 -5.33 -23.30
C LEU A 6 -12.18 -4.21 -23.94
N GLU A 7 -13.13 -4.58 -24.80
CA GLU A 7 -14.04 -3.65 -25.45
C GLU A 7 -15.43 -3.73 -24.80
N PHE A 8 -15.99 -2.57 -24.45
CA PHE A 8 -17.31 -2.43 -23.84
C PHE A 8 -18.30 -1.83 -24.83
N GLU A 9 -19.57 -2.22 -24.71
CA GLU A 9 -20.63 -1.70 -25.58
C GLU A 9 -20.86 -0.19 -25.40
N SER A 10 -20.71 0.28 -24.16
CA SER A 10 -20.75 1.67 -23.73
C SER A 10 -19.54 2.00 -22.85
N PRO A 11 -19.16 3.28 -22.72
CA PRO A 11 -18.07 3.67 -21.84
C PRO A 11 -18.27 3.14 -20.41
N PRO A 12 -17.30 2.39 -19.83
CA PRO A 12 -17.47 1.74 -18.53
C PRO A 12 -17.20 2.70 -17.35
N TYR A 13 -16.82 3.96 -17.62
CA TYR A 13 -16.48 4.98 -16.61
C TYR A 13 -15.44 4.50 -15.59
N LEU A 14 -14.41 3.83 -16.07
CA LEU A 14 -13.28 3.37 -15.27
C LEU A 14 -12.06 4.27 -15.47
N ASN A 15 -11.25 4.39 -14.43
CA ASN A 15 -10.02 5.18 -14.41
C ASN A 15 -8.80 4.27 -14.34
N ASP A 16 -7.64 4.79 -14.76
CA ASP A 16 -6.37 4.08 -14.63
C ASP A 16 -6.14 3.59 -13.19
N GLY A 17 -5.78 2.32 -13.06
CA GLY A 17 -5.54 1.66 -11.77
C GLY A 17 -6.78 1.12 -11.07
N ASP A 18 -8.00 1.32 -11.61
CA ASP A 18 -9.17 0.60 -11.12
C ASP A 18 -9.00 -0.91 -11.25
N LEU A 19 -9.49 -1.65 -10.25
CA LEU A 19 -9.45 -3.11 -10.23
C LEU A 19 -10.79 -3.66 -10.69
N ILE A 20 -10.79 -4.53 -11.69
CA ILE A 20 -12.00 -5.21 -12.18
C ILE A 20 -11.82 -6.73 -12.19
N THR A 21 -12.92 -7.47 -12.10
CA THR A 21 -12.95 -8.87 -12.55
C THR A 21 -14.04 -9.09 -13.57
N LEU A 22 -13.80 -10.06 -14.44
CA LEU A 22 -14.74 -10.45 -15.47
C LEU A 22 -15.55 -11.65 -14.98
N GLY A 23 -16.75 -11.79 -15.52
CA GLY A 23 -17.75 -12.71 -15.01
C GLY A 23 -18.45 -13.48 -16.11
N ALA A 24 -19.75 -13.70 -15.90
CA ALA A 24 -20.58 -14.57 -16.74
C ALA A 24 -20.46 -14.22 -18.23
N ASN A 25 -20.65 -15.26 -19.06
CA ASN A 25 -20.74 -15.19 -20.52
C ASN A 25 -19.44 -14.83 -21.26
N ILE A 26 -18.27 -14.95 -20.62
CA ILE A 26 -16.97 -14.88 -21.29
C ILE A 26 -16.38 -16.29 -21.34
N LEU A 27 -16.09 -16.76 -22.55
CA LEU A 27 -15.72 -18.15 -22.81
C LEU A 27 -14.51 -18.22 -23.76
N CYS A 28 -13.78 -19.34 -23.71
CA CYS A 28 -12.82 -19.69 -24.74
C CYS A 28 -13.51 -19.78 -26.12
N HIS A 29 -12.82 -19.35 -27.17
CA HIS A 29 -13.32 -19.48 -28.53
C HIS A 29 -13.45 -20.96 -28.92
N LEU A 30 -14.54 -21.34 -29.60
CA LEU A 30 -14.86 -22.76 -29.90
C LEU A 30 -13.81 -23.45 -30.79
N GLU A 31 -13.12 -22.68 -31.63
CA GLU A 31 -12.06 -23.18 -32.51
C GLU A 31 -10.71 -23.36 -31.80
N ASP A 32 -10.54 -22.81 -30.59
CA ASP A 32 -9.29 -22.96 -29.86
C ASP A 32 -9.34 -24.28 -29.08
N PRO A 33 -8.43 -25.23 -29.36
CA PRO A 33 -8.40 -26.49 -28.64
C PRO A 33 -8.02 -26.27 -27.16
N PRO A 34 -8.27 -27.24 -26.28
CA PRO A 34 -7.93 -27.15 -24.85
C PRO A 34 -6.44 -26.90 -24.57
N SER A 35 -5.54 -27.18 -25.51
CA SER A 35 -4.11 -26.85 -25.40
C SER A 35 -3.83 -25.35 -25.57
N ILE A 36 -4.73 -24.60 -26.21
CA ILE A 36 -4.62 -23.16 -26.48
C ILE A 36 -5.48 -22.37 -25.49
N CYS A 37 -6.71 -22.77 -25.25
CA CYS A 37 -7.60 -22.12 -24.27
C CYS A 37 -8.22 -23.17 -23.35
N ASN A 38 -7.81 -23.15 -22.09
CA ASN A 38 -8.30 -24.05 -21.04
C ASN A 38 -8.92 -23.26 -19.87
N ASP A 39 -9.52 -24.00 -18.93
CA ASP A 39 -10.12 -23.45 -17.71
C ASP A 39 -9.14 -22.55 -16.93
N GLU A 40 -7.85 -22.89 -16.88
CA GLU A 40 -6.85 -22.11 -16.17
C GLU A 40 -6.59 -20.75 -16.84
N ARG A 41 -6.37 -20.73 -18.16
CA ARG A 41 -6.23 -19.48 -18.93
C ARG A 41 -7.50 -18.65 -18.87
N LEU A 42 -8.67 -19.28 -18.92
CA LEU A 42 -9.93 -18.58 -18.73
C LEU A 42 -10.05 -17.99 -17.31
N SER A 43 -9.70 -18.73 -16.28
CA SER A 43 -9.66 -18.23 -14.88
C SER A 43 -8.72 -17.05 -14.71
N ILE A 44 -7.55 -17.07 -15.36
CA ILE A 44 -6.61 -15.94 -15.38
C ILE A 44 -7.27 -14.72 -16.01
N LEU A 45 -7.91 -14.86 -17.18
CA LEU A 45 -8.62 -13.75 -17.82
C LEU A 45 -9.74 -13.21 -16.92
N LEU A 46 -10.52 -14.11 -16.32
CA LEU A 46 -11.66 -13.71 -15.47
C LEU A 46 -11.21 -13.06 -14.16
N GLY A 47 -10.02 -13.39 -13.67
CA GLY A 47 -9.59 -13.05 -12.31
C GLY A 47 -10.36 -13.83 -11.26
N ARG A 48 -10.86 -15.03 -11.60
CA ARG A 48 -11.69 -15.88 -10.74
C ARG A 48 -11.13 -17.28 -10.74
N TYR A 49 -10.74 -17.74 -9.56
CA TYR A 49 -9.98 -18.96 -9.38
C TYR A 49 -10.74 -19.89 -8.44
N ARG A 50 -10.87 -21.15 -8.84
CA ARG A 50 -11.51 -22.17 -8.02
C ARG A 50 -10.63 -22.47 -6.81
N LEU A 51 -11.24 -22.52 -5.63
CA LEU A 51 -10.54 -22.95 -4.42
C LEU A 51 -10.34 -24.47 -4.46
N VAL A 52 -9.19 -24.92 -3.98
CA VAL A 52 -8.79 -26.35 -4.00
C VAL A 52 -9.74 -27.19 -3.13
N ASP A 53 -10.31 -26.60 -2.09
CA ASP A 53 -11.19 -27.26 -1.13
C ASP A 53 -12.68 -27.12 -1.46
N LYS A 54 -13.05 -26.60 -2.63
CA LYS A 54 -14.46 -26.41 -3.07
C LYS A 54 -15.37 -27.61 -2.77
N LEU A 55 -14.89 -28.83 -2.97
CA LEU A 55 -15.68 -30.06 -2.79
C LEU A 55 -15.75 -30.53 -1.32
N THR A 56 -14.91 -29.98 -0.47
CA THR A 56 -14.74 -30.36 0.94
C THR A 56 -15.06 -29.23 1.93
N ASN A 57 -15.34 -28.02 1.43
CA ASN A 57 -15.63 -26.86 2.24
C ASN A 57 -17.12 -26.83 2.65
N ASN A 58 -17.46 -25.98 3.61
CA ASN A 58 -18.83 -25.77 4.07
C ASN A 58 -19.74 -25.33 2.92
N ILE A 59 -20.99 -25.82 2.87
CA ILE A 59 -22.00 -25.47 1.85
C ILE A 59 -22.23 -23.96 1.71
N GLY A 60 -21.99 -23.19 2.77
CA GLY A 60 -22.08 -21.71 2.75
C GLY A 60 -20.79 -20.98 2.39
N ALA A 61 -19.67 -21.69 2.17
CA ALA A 61 -18.39 -21.09 1.79
C ALA A 61 -18.37 -20.81 0.27
N PRO A 62 -17.72 -19.72 -0.17
CA PRO A 62 -17.54 -19.49 -1.59
C PRO A 62 -16.58 -20.52 -2.19
N ASP A 63 -16.91 -20.97 -3.39
CA ASP A 63 -16.14 -21.97 -4.16
C ASP A 63 -14.95 -21.39 -4.94
N GLU A 64 -14.87 -20.06 -4.99
CA GLU A 64 -13.93 -19.31 -5.80
C GLU A 64 -13.36 -18.14 -5.00
N TYR A 65 -12.10 -17.80 -5.27
CA TYR A 65 -11.52 -16.54 -4.88
C TYR A 65 -11.31 -15.63 -6.09
N ILE A 66 -11.27 -14.32 -5.83
CA ILE A 66 -11.26 -13.29 -6.86
C ILE A 66 -9.93 -12.53 -6.75
N ALA A 67 -9.24 -12.36 -7.87
CA ALA A 67 -8.09 -11.46 -8.01
C ALA A 67 -8.39 -10.43 -9.11
N GLY A 68 -8.51 -9.17 -8.74
CA GLY A 68 -8.81 -8.08 -9.67
C GLY A 68 -7.67 -7.77 -10.63
N HIS A 69 -8.02 -7.42 -11.86
CA HIS A 69 -7.12 -6.89 -12.88
C HIS A 69 -7.08 -5.38 -12.82
N ALA A 70 -5.88 -4.81 -12.70
CA ALA A 70 -5.69 -3.37 -12.84
C ALA A 70 -5.86 -2.96 -14.30
N ILE A 71 -6.66 -1.93 -14.53
CA ILE A 71 -6.91 -1.43 -15.87
C ILE A 71 -5.98 -0.27 -16.25
N GLN A 72 -5.78 -0.12 -17.55
CA GLN A 72 -5.28 1.09 -18.19
C GLN A 72 -6.28 1.52 -19.27
N THR A 73 -6.75 2.75 -19.18
CA THR A 73 -7.62 3.38 -20.16
C THR A 73 -6.86 3.62 -21.47
N THR A 74 -7.60 3.67 -22.58
CA THR A 74 -7.04 3.97 -23.89
C THR A 74 -7.65 5.25 -24.44
N THR A 75 -7.15 5.74 -25.59
CA THR A 75 -7.76 6.87 -26.30
C THR A 75 -9.20 6.61 -26.73
N ASN A 76 -9.60 5.34 -26.87
CA ASN A 76 -10.99 4.94 -27.06
C ASN A 76 -11.65 4.70 -25.69
N ASN A 77 -12.65 5.50 -25.35
CA ASN A 77 -13.37 5.42 -24.07
C ASN A 77 -14.20 4.13 -23.87
N LYS A 78 -14.29 3.27 -24.91
CA LYS A 78 -14.89 1.94 -24.84
C LYS A 78 -13.87 0.82 -24.69
N ILE A 79 -12.58 1.11 -24.84
CA ILE A 79 -11.51 0.11 -24.77
C ILE A 79 -10.63 0.39 -23.57
N VAL A 80 -10.45 -0.63 -22.74
CA VAL A 80 -9.44 -0.62 -21.67
C VAL A 80 -8.51 -1.82 -21.85
N THR A 81 -7.35 -1.78 -21.22
CA THR A 81 -6.40 -2.89 -21.23
C THR A 81 -6.16 -3.41 -19.82
N ILE A 82 -6.03 -4.72 -19.69
CA ILE A 82 -5.61 -5.40 -18.46
C ILE A 82 -4.22 -6.00 -18.66
N GLN A 83 -3.45 -6.08 -17.58
CA GLN A 83 -2.07 -6.59 -17.58
C GLN A 83 -2.02 -8.13 -17.60
N VAL A 84 -2.76 -8.73 -18.52
CA VAL A 84 -2.77 -10.17 -18.76
C VAL A 84 -2.24 -10.41 -20.17
N GLY A 85 -1.06 -11.01 -20.27
CA GLY A 85 -0.43 -11.41 -21.53
C GLY A 85 -0.53 -12.91 -21.78
N TRP A 86 -0.41 -13.32 -23.04
CA TRP A 86 -0.53 -14.73 -23.43
C TRP A 86 0.68 -15.21 -24.24
N PRO A 87 1.27 -16.37 -23.90
CA PRO A 87 2.31 -16.98 -24.72
C PRO A 87 1.72 -17.48 -26.05
N SER A 88 2.57 -17.65 -27.07
CA SER A 88 2.16 -18.26 -28.33
C SER A 88 1.94 -19.78 -28.16
N PRO A 89 0.87 -20.36 -28.74
CA PRO A 89 -0.24 -19.71 -29.45
C PRO A 89 -1.20 -19.01 -28.49
N ARG A 90 -1.67 -17.82 -28.91
CA ARG A 90 -2.52 -16.95 -28.09
C ARG A 90 -3.97 -17.46 -28.06
N PRO A 91 -4.61 -17.54 -26.88
CA PRO A 91 -6.02 -17.86 -26.77
C PRO A 91 -6.89 -16.72 -27.29
N ARG A 92 -8.00 -17.09 -27.90
CA ARG A 92 -9.12 -16.22 -28.26
C ARG A 92 -10.26 -16.45 -27.28
N PHE A 93 -10.89 -15.35 -26.91
CA PHE A 93 -12.04 -15.35 -26.03
C PHE A 93 -13.21 -14.68 -26.74
N HIS A 94 -14.42 -15.15 -26.45
CA HIS A 94 -15.63 -14.57 -27.00
C HIS A 94 -16.65 -14.31 -25.90
N VAL A 95 -17.48 -13.30 -26.11
CA VAL A 95 -18.59 -12.96 -25.22
C VAL A 95 -19.85 -13.62 -25.75
N ALA A 96 -20.33 -14.65 -25.08
CA ALA A 96 -21.57 -15.33 -25.43
C ALA A 96 -22.80 -14.48 -25.09
N TYR A 97 -23.87 -14.64 -25.86
CA TYR A 97 -25.17 -14.06 -25.55
C TYR A 97 -26.09 -15.17 -25.02
N VAL A 98 -26.26 -15.23 -23.70
CA VAL A 98 -27.02 -16.29 -23.03
C VAL A 98 -28.06 -15.67 -22.11
N ASN A 99 -29.29 -16.16 -22.16
CA ASN A 99 -30.41 -15.68 -21.31
C ASN A 99 -30.62 -14.16 -21.38
N ASN A 100 -30.53 -13.58 -22.60
CA ASN A 100 -30.65 -12.14 -22.83
C ASN A 100 -29.57 -11.29 -22.12
N GLN A 101 -28.42 -11.88 -21.81
CA GLN A 101 -27.31 -11.24 -21.09
C GLN A 101 -25.98 -11.46 -21.83
N ARG A 102 -25.10 -10.45 -21.77
CA ARG A 102 -23.73 -10.46 -22.31
C ARG A 102 -22.71 -10.63 -21.18
N GLY A 103 -21.44 -10.42 -21.51
CA GLY A 103 -20.32 -10.39 -20.57
C GLY A 103 -20.62 -9.49 -19.38
N ARG A 104 -20.40 -10.01 -18.18
CA ARG A 104 -20.52 -9.24 -16.93
C ARG A 104 -19.14 -8.91 -16.37
N TRP A 105 -19.05 -7.82 -15.65
CA TRP A 105 -17.84 -7.42 -14.93
C TRP A 105 -18.20 -6.78 -13.59
N SER A 106 -17.24 -6.66 -12.70
CA SER A 106 -17.40 -6.01 -11.39
C SER A 106 -16.18 -5.17 -11.06
N ARG A 107 -16.39 -3.94 -10.58
CA ARG A 107 -15.35 -3.07 -10.04
C ARG A 107 -15.11 -3.42 -8.57
N HIS A 108 -13.85 -3.55 -8.19
CA HIS A 108 -13.45 -3.76 -6.81
C HIS A 108 -13.05 -2.44 -6.18
N SER A 109 -13.56 -2.19 -4.98
CA SER A 109 -13.06 -1.11 -4.13
C SER A 109 -11.78 -1.56 -3.43
N ARG A 110 -10.79 -0.67 -3.36
CA ARG A 110 -9.59 -0.87 -2.54
C ARG A 110 -10.01 -0.93 -1.08
N ALA A 111 -9.77 -2.05 -0.40
CA ALA A 111 -9.96 -2.15 1.04
C ALA A 111 -8.82 -1.37 1.73
N ILE A 112 -9.12 -0.15 2.15
CA ILE A 112 -8.23 0.67 2.98
C ILE A 112 -8.72 0.53 4.42
N THR A 113 -7.85 0.11 5.33
CA THR A 113 -8.19 0.10 6.74
C THR A 113 -8.41 1.54 7.20
N ARG A 114 -9.49 1.80 7.96
CA ARG A 114 -9.76 3.14 8.52
C ARG A 114 -8.68 3.62 9.50
N GLN A 115 -7.82 2.71 9.96
CA GLN A 115 -6.76 2.95 10.92
C GLN A 115 -5.48 2.23 10.47
N GLU A 116 -4.33 2.72 10.92
CA GLU A 116 -3.04 2.07 10.73
C GLU A 116 -3.02 0.72 11.48
N ILE A 117 -2.57 -0.34 10.81
CA ILE A 117 -2.36 -1.64 11.47
C ILE A 117 -1.01 -1.58 12.17
N VAL A 118 -1.03 -1.58 13.50
CA VAL A 118 0.17 -1.59 14.35
C VAL A 118 0.34 -2.95 15.02
N GLY A 119 1.57 -3.46 15.02
CA GLY A 119 1.98 -4.65 15.76
C GLY A 119 2.60 -4.27 17.11
N SER A 120 2.45 -5.14 18.12
CA SER A 120 3.14 -4.97 19.40
C SER A 120 4.55 -5.59 19.44
N ARG A 121 4.88 -6.47 18.48
CA ARG A 121 6.17 -7.16 18.32
C ARG A 121 6.38 -7.52 16.85
N GLU A 122 7.63 -7.75 16.46
CA GLU A 122 7.96 -8.31 15.14
C GLU A 122 7.25 -9.65 14.91
N ARG A 123 6.62 -9.77 13.75
CA ARG A 123 5.98 -11.00 13.27
C ARG A 123 6.13 -11.07 11.76
N ALA A 124 6.91 -12.03 11.28
CA ALA A 124 7.05 -12.30 9.87
C ALA A 124 6.00 -13.29 9.36
N ASN A 125 5.66 -13.17 8.07
CA ASN A 125 4.84 -14.16 7.34
C ASN A 125 3.47 -14.43 7.97
N MET A 126 2.87 -13.42 8.63
CA MET A 126 1.50 -13.54 9.13
C MET A 126 0.56 -13.74 7.95
N LYS A 127 -0.16 -14.86 7.94
CA LYS A 127 -1.14 -15.14 6.90
C LYS A 127 -2.30 -14.16 7.03
N ILE A 128 -2.52 -13.34 6.00
CA ILE A 128 -3.72 -12.51 5.89
C ILE A 128 -4.80 -13.37 5.27
N CYS A 129 -5.93 -13.48 5.94
CA CYS A 129 -7.00 -14.39 5.59
C CYS A 129 -8.26 -13.62 5.18
N TRP A 130 -8.95 -14.10 4.15
CA TRP A 130 -10.31 -13.66 3.88
C TRP A 130 -11.25 -14.38 4.85
N LYS A 131 -12.15 -13.61 5.44
CA LYS A 131 -13.32 -14.14 6.16
C LYS A 131 -14.56 -13.57 5.51
N TYR A 132 -15.57 -14.41 5.32
CA TYR A 132 -16.90 -13.94 5.04
C TYR A 132 -17.61 -13.71 6.39
N ALA A 133 -18.23 -12.55 6.57
CA ALA A 133 -19.16 -12.31 7.65
C ALA A 133 -20.49 -11.88 7.03
N PRO A 134 -21.64 -12.50 7.37
CA PRO A 134 -22.91 -12.01 6.92
C PRO A 134 -23.11 -10.56 7.41
N ALA A 135 -23.69 -9.72 6.56
CA ALA A 135 -24.01 -8.34 6.94
C ALA A 135 -24.85 -8.34 8.23
N GLN A 136 -24.48 -7.47 9.18
CA GLN A 136 -25.09 -7.37 10.51
C GLN A 136 -26.62 -7.29 10.40
N ARG A 137 -27.30 -8.43 10.64
CA ARG A 137 -28.73 -8.66 10.92
C ARG A 137 -29.26 -10.00 10.39
N ALA A 138 -28.49 -10.78 9.64
CA ALA A 138 -28.90 -12.15 9.28
C ALA A 138 -28.47 -13.14 10.39
N LEU A 139 -29.40 -13.98 10.84
CA LEU A 139 -29.09 -15.26 11.49
C LEU A 139 -28.33 -16.12 10.47
N GLY A 140 -27.01 -15.91 10.39
CA GLY A 140 -26.13 -16.55 9.42
C GLY A 140 -24.96 -17.24 10.12
N PRO A 141 -24.25 -18.13 9.41
CA PRO A 141 -23.14 -18.87 9.98
C PRO A 141 -22.08 -17.91 10.54
N THR A 142 -21.46 -18.31 11.65
CA THR A 142 -20.32 -17.61 12.24
C THR A 142 -19.24 -17.37 11.18
N PRO A 143 -18.56 -16.20 11.19
CA PRO A 143 -17.58 -15.87 10.18
C PRO A 143 -16.55 -16.99 10.02
N SER A 144 -16.53 -17.65 8.86
CA SER A 144 -15.64 -18.77 8.59
C SER A 144 -14.46 -18.32 7.73
N TYR A 145 -13.31 -18.95 7.97
CA TYR A 145 -12.11 -18.77 7.16
C TYR A 145 -12.39 -19.25 5.73
N VAL A 146 -12.05 -18.42 4.74
CA VAL A 146 -12.27 -18.72 3.32
C VAL A 146 -10.96 -19.05 2.60
N GLY A 147 -9.85 -18.39 2.96
CA GLY A 147 -8.57 -18.62 2.30
C GLY A 147 -7.51 -17.57 2.67
N GLN A 148 -6.25 -17.86 2.36
CA GLN A 148 -5.15 -16.91 2.52
C GLN A 148 -5.10 -15.97 1.30
N VAL A 149 -5.17 -14.67 1.54
CA VAL A 149 -5.11 -13.62 0.52
C VAL A 149 -3.68 -13.10 0.32
N GLY A 150 -2.86 -13.20 1.37
CA GLY A 150 -1.47 -12.75 1.31
C GLY A 150 -0.72 -12.98 2.62
N THR A 151 0.43 -12.36 2.74
CA THR A 151 1.25 -12.37 3.97
C THR A 151 1.58 -10.95 4.41
N LEU A 152 1.52 -10.72 5.71
CA LEU A 152 1.96 -9.50 6.37
C LEU A 152 3.21 -9.80 7.18
N THR A 153 4.23 -8.97 7.04
CA THR A 153 5.38 -8.95 7.93
C THR A 153 5.38 -7.64 8.70
N LEU A 154 5.17 -7.72 10.00
CA LEU A 154 5.32 -6.62 10.94
C LEU A 154 6.76 -6.64 11.42
N MET A 155 7.53 -5.59 11.15
CA MET A 155 8.91 -5.45 11.60
C MET A 155 8.93 -4.58 12.87
N ASP A 156 9.68 -5.00 13.88
CA ASP A 156 9.97 -4.13 15.01
C ASP A 156 11.05 -3.12 14.56
N PRO A 157 10.82 -1.80 14.69
CA PRO A 157 11.88 -0.85 14.37
C PRO A 157 13.09 -1.09 15.28
N ASN A 158 14.30 -0.97 14.72
CA ASN A 158 15.50 -0.95 15.53
C ASN A 158 15.41 0.16 16.59
N PRO A 159 15.75 -0.11 17.86
CA PRO A 159 15.63 0.89 18.91
C PRO A 159 16.58 2.07 18.67
N LEU A 160 16.09 3.28 18.95
CA LEU A 160 16.94 4.46 19.11
C LEU A 160 17.33 4.56 20.57
N LEU A 161 18.62 4.40 20.86
CA LEU A 161 19.18 4.45 22.20
C LEU A 161 19.58 5.88 22.56
N ASP A 162 19.71 6.17 23.85
CA ASP A 162 20.18 7.46 24.37
C ASP A 162 19.46 8.69 23.76
N CYS A 163 18.16 8.56 23.46
CA CYS A 163 17.38 9.66 22.90
C CYS A 163 17.24 10.80 23.91
N LYS A 164 17.81 11.97 23.59
CA LYS A 164 17.85 13.15 24.47
C LYS A 164 17.48 14.41 23.69
N VAL A 165 16.72 15.28 24.35
CA VAL A 165 16.44 16.65 23.89
C VAL A 165 17.18 17.60 24.81
N THR A 166 18.06 18.43 24.24
CA THR A 166 18.86 19.42 24.97
C THR A 166 18.54 20.81 24.45
N LEU A 167 18.41 21.79 25.34
CA LEU A 167 18.20 23.18 24.95
C LEU A 167 19.53 23.82 24.52
N SER A 168 19.53 24.61 23.45
CA SER A 168 20.74 25.35 23.03
C SER A 168 20.94 26.68 23.79
N SER A 169 19.97 27.07 24.63
CA SER A 169 19.96 28.34 25.36
C SER A 169 19.44 28.11 26.77
N SER A 170 20.05 28.79 27.74
CA SER A 170 19.60 28.84 29.14
C SER A 170 18.68 30.03 29.44
N VAL A 171 18.33 30.83 28.42
CA VAL A 171 17.50 32.03 28.59
C VAL A 171 16.04 31.63 28.82
N VAL A 172 15.53 31.94 30.01
CA VAL A 172 14.13 31.69 30.39
C VAL A 172 13.22 32.72 29.70
N ASN A 173 12.05 32.27 29.21
CA ASN A 173 11.05 33.11 28.55
C ASN A 173 11.52 33.82 27.26
N GLN A 174 12.49 33.26 26.55
CA GLN A 174 12.92 33.77 25.25
C GLN A 174 11.76 33.67 24.24
N LYS A 175 11.15 34.81 23.90
CA LYS A 175 9.99 34.87 22.98
C LYS A 175 10.37 34.98 21.50
N SER A 176 11.50 35.62 21.19
CA SER A 176 12.04 35.75 19.83
C SER A 176 13.50 36.25 19.85
N PRO A 177 14.40 35.73 18.99
CA PRO A 177 14.22 34.53 18.18
C PRO A 177 14.12 33.30 19.09
N TYR A 178 13.36 32.28 18.71
CA TYR A 178 13.32 31.02 19.48
C TYR A 178 14.70 30.34 19.43
N ALA A 179 15.18 29.84 20.57
CA ALA A 179 16.41 29.05 20.59
C ALA A 179 16.15 27.64 20.03
N PRO A 180 17.03 27.10 19.17
CA PRO A 180 16.90 25.72 18.73
C PRO A 180 17.06 24.74 19.92
N PHE A 181 16.53 23.55 19.77
CA PHE A 181 16.86 22.41 20.63
C PHE A 181 17.64 21.39 19.81
N ILE A 182 18.43 20.59 20.51
CA ILE A 182 19.24 19.52 19.94
C ILE A 182 18.55 18.20 20.27
N LEU A 183 18.14 17.47 19.23
CA LEU A 183 17.73 16.08 19.35
C LEU A 183 18.94 15.21 19.07
N SER A 184 19.34 14.38 20.03
CA SER A 184 20.44 13.43 19.89
C SER A 184 19.94 12.02 20.20
N PHE A 185 20.44 11.04 19.45
CA PHE A 185 20.13 9.63 19.65
C PHE A 185 21.28 8.78 19.09
N LYS A 186 21.36 7.54 19.55
CA LYS A 186 22.24 6.52 18.99
C LYS A 186 21.40 5.50 18.23
N THR A 187 21.87 5.14 17.04
CA THR A 187 21.28 4.08 16.25
C THR A 187 21.65 2.73 16.85
N ALA A 188 20.87 1.70 16.54
CA ALA A 188 21.15 0.35 17.02
C ALA A 188 22.54 -0.14 16.53
N GLY A 189 23.28 -0.76 17.44
CA GLY A 189 24.52 -1.49 17.15
C GLY A 189 24.26 -2.99 17.17
N GLU A 190 25.25 -3.80 16.81
CA GLU A 190 25.10 -5.27 16.68
C GLU A 190 24.52 -5.97 17.91
N GLU A 191 24.74 -5.40 19.11
CA GLU A 191 24.19 -5.91 20.38
C GLU A 191 22.72 -5.53 20.62
N THR A 192 22.23 -4.43 20.06
CA THR A 192 20.90 -3.86 20.35
C THR A 192 19.95 -3.85 19.15
N GLY A 193 20.43 -4.20 17.96
CA GLY A 193 19.64 -4.32 16.74
C GLY A 193 20.51 -4.32 15.48
N LYS A 194 19.89 -4.09 14.32
CA LYS A 194 20.65 -4.02 13.06
C LYS A 194 21.19 -2.61 12.84
N LYS A 195 22.47 -2.51 12.46
CA LYS A 195 23.05 -1.24 11.97
C LYS A 195 22.30 -0.79 10.72
N TYR A 196 22.25 0.53 10.44
CA TYR A 196 21.61 1.03 9.22
C TYR A 196 22.18 0.42 7.93
N SER A 197 23.47 0.08 7.90
CA SER A 197 24.10 -0.61 6.76
C SER A 197 23.57 -2.03 6.53
N GLN A 198 22.93 -2.64 7.53
CA GLN A 198 22.41 -4.01 7.49
C GLN A 198 20.88 -4.05 7.32
N VAL A 199 20.19 -2.91 7.37
CA VAL A 199 18.74 -2.85 7.20
C VAL A 199 18.42 -2.86 5.71
N PRO A 200 17.66 -3.84 5.21
CA PRO A 200 17.25 -3.86 3.80
C PRO A 200 16.22 -2.76 3.51
N GLY A 201 16.32 -2.14 2.35
CA GLY A 201 15.36 -1.13 1.89
C GLY A 201 15.67 0.28 2.37
N THR A 202 14.63 1.14 2.44
CA THR A 202 14.76 2.54 2.87
C THR A 202 14.50 2.67 4.37
N SER A 203 15.44 3.33 5.06
CA SER A 203 15.25 3.72 6.46
C SER A 203 14.61 5.09 6.56
N ARG A 204 13.82 5.32 7.61
CA ARG A 204 13.19 6.62 7.91
C ARG A 204 13.36 6.98 9.37
N LEU A 205 13.66 8.25 9.64
CA LEU A 205 13.61 8.83 10.99
C LEU A 205 12.25 9.53 11.15
N ARG A 206 11.44 9.10 12.11
CA ARG A 206 10.17 9.73 12.44
C ARG A 206 10.29 10.46 13.78
N ILE A 207 10.18 11.79 13.75
CA ILE A 207 10.13 12.62 14.94
C ILE A 207 8.68 13.00 15.18
N PHE A 208 8.14 12.65 16.35
CA PHE A 208 6.76 12.92 16.70
C PHE A 208 6.68 13.64 18.05
N PHE A 209 6.25 14.90 18.02
CA PHE A 209 6.02 15.69 19.22
C PHE A 209 4.63 15.36 19.77
N LYS A 210 4.59 14.66 20.91
CA LYS A 210 3.34 14.34 21.61
C LYS A 210 2.68 15.58 22.22
N SER A 211 3.49 16.55 22.63
CA SER A 211 3.07 17.85 23.15
C SER A 211 4.05 18.92 22.66
N THR A 212 3.50 20.03 22.19
CA THR A 212 4.22 21.20 21.69
C THR A 212 4.04 22.42 22.60
N ILE A 213 3.46 22.24 23.79
CA ILE A 213 3.18 23.33 24.75
C ILE A 213 4.47 24.07 25.12
N GLU A 214 5.54 23.31 25.37
CA GLU A 214 6.86 23.83 25.75
C GLU A 214 7.82 23.96 24.56
N LEU A 215 7.46 23.40 23.40
CA LEU A 215 8.30 23.34 22.21
C LEU A 215 7.51 23.86 21.02
N LYS A 216 7.82 25.10 20.62
CA LYS A 216 7.24 25.67 19.41
C LYS A 216 8.02 25.18 18.19
N ALA A 217 7.36 24.43 17.32
CA ALA A 217 7.95 23.98 16.07
C ALA A 217 8.02 25.17 15.09
N MET A 218 9.23 25.51 14.67
CA MET A 218 9.56 26.58 13.73
C MET A 218 10.46 26.01 12.64
N PHE A 219 10.49 26.63 11.47
CA PHE A 219 11.50 26.33 10.46
C PHE A 219 12.89 26.80 10.92
N ALA A 220 13.94 26.32 10.25
CA ALA A 220 15.34 26.62 10.55
C ALA A 220 15.68 28.11 10.41
N ASP A 221 14.92 28.85 9.60
CA ASP A 221 15.01 30.31 9.45
C ASP A 221 14.25 31.09 10.54
N GLY A 222 13.55 30.39 11.44
CA GLY A 222 12.77 30.98 12.53
C GLY A 222 11.35 31.40 12.13
N SER A 223 10.90 31.10 10.92
CA SER A 223 9.50 31.31 10.51
C SER A 223 8.59 30.19 11.06
N PRO A 224 7.29 30.47 11.31
CA PRO A 224 6.36 29.45 11.80
C PRO A 224 6.23 28.29 10.81
N ILE A 225 6.09 27.05 11.32
CA ILE A 225 5.76 25.92 10.45
C ILE A 225 4.32 26.11 9.95
N GLU A 226 4.16 26.07 8.62
CA GLU A 226 2.87 26.17 7.94
C GLU A 226 2.40 24.80 7.43
N ASN A 227 1.09 24.64 7.22
CA ASN A 227 0.57 23.40 6.65
C ASN A 227 1.04 23.21 5.20
N ASN A 228 1.43 21.99 4.83
CA ASN A 228 2.13 21.70 3.59
C ASN A 228 1.43 20.61 2.78
N MET A 229 0.25 20.93 2.23
CA MET A 229 -0.64 19.95 1.60
C MET A 229 -0.10 19.25 0.33
N GLY A 230 1.10 19.61 -0.15
CA GLY A 230 1.74 18.96 -1.30
C GLY A 230 3.12 18.37 -0.99
N GLU A 231 3.52 18.36 0.28
CA GLU A 231 4.75 17.74 0.77
C GLU A 231 4.50 17.12 2.17
N ASP A 232 3.33 16.51 2.38
CA ASP A 232 2.90 15.94 3.67
C ASP A 232 2.93 14.40 3.70
N ASP A 233 3.30 13.77 2.59
CA ASP A 233 3.48 12.31 2.48
C ASP A 233 4.89 11.91 2.02
N VAL A 234 5.24 10.65 2.28
CA VAL A 234 6.49 10.00 1.89
C VAL A 234 6.73 10.09 0.39
N GLY A 235 5.67 9.96 -0.42
CA GLY A 235 5.75 10.06 -1.88
C GLY A 235 6.08 11.47 -2.39
N GLU A 236 5.90 12.47 -1.55
CA GLU A 236 6.09 13.89 -1.87
C GLU A 236 7.35 14.47 -1.22
N ALA A 237 8.08 13.67 -0.43
CA ALA A 237 9.25 14.12 0.32
C ALA A 237 10.33 14.71 -0.59
N ARG A 238 10.78 15.94 -0.29
CA ARG A 238 11.82 16.66 -1.05
C ARG A 238 13.02 17.01 -0.18
N GLN A 239 14.18 17.17 -0.82
CA GLN A 239 15.42 17.51 -0.11
C GLN A 239 15.37 18.92 0.50
N TYR A 240 14.80 19.91 -0.19
CA TYR A 240 14.73 21.28 0.33
C TYR A 240 13.89 21.39 1.61
N VAL A 241 12.92 20.49 1.80
CA VAL A 241 12.13 20.41 3.04
C VAL A 241 13.02 20.05 4.23
N CYS A 242 14.00 19.17 4.03
CA CYS A 242 14.98 18.87 5.07
C CYS A 242 15.74 20.14 5.48
N GLY A 243 16.15 20.97 4.52
CA GLY A 243 16.83 22.25 4.78
C GLY A 243 15.95 23.30 5.46
N LYS A 244 14.63 23.23 5.25
CA LYS A 244 13.66 24.07 5.99
C LYS A 244 13.49 23.62 7.45
N ILE A 245 13.55 22.33 7.74
CA ILE A 245 13.27 21.78 9.08
C ILE A 245 14.53 21.76 9.95
N PHE A 246 15.66 21.31 9.40
CA PHE A 246 16.88 21.08 10.16
C PHE A 246 17.87 22.22 9.92
N LYS A 247 18.23 22.91 11.00
CA LYS A 247 19.29 23.91 10.99
C LYS A 247 20.67 23.29 10.83
N GLU A 248 20.90 22.15 11.49
CA GLU A 248 22.16 21.43 11.48
C GLU A 248 21.94 19.93 11.70
N LEU A 249 22.75 19.10 11.05
CA LEU A 249 22.79 17.65 11.20
C LEU A 249 24.25 17.21 11.34
N TRP A 250 24.53 16.40 12.36
CA TRP A 250 25.89 15.93 12.67
C TRP A 250 25.86 14.47 13.11
N SER A 251 26.99 13.79 12.93
CA SER A 251 27.19 12.40 13.33
C SER A 251 28.54 12.26 13.99
N SER A 252 28.67 11.27 14.87
CA SER A 252 29.96 10.87 15.44
C SER A 252 30.75 9.93 14.51
N ASP A 253 30.12 9.48 13.41
CA ASP A 253 30.80 8.77 12.34
C ASP A 253 31.63 9.77 11.51
N ALA A 254 32.94 9.82 11.77
CA ALA A 254 33.85 10.75 11.12
C ALA A 254 34.12 10.41 9.65
N GLU A 255 33.90 9.16 9.22
CA GLU A 255 34.15 8.72 7.86
C GLU A 255 32.95 9.01 6.95
N LEU A 256 31.74 8.65 7.40
CA LEU A 256 30.53 8.74 6.59
C LEU A 256 29.65 9.94 6.93
N GLY A 257 29.88 10.59 8.07
CA GLY A 257 29.09 11.73 8.52
C GLY A 257 27.65 11.36 8.86
N PHE A 258 26.77 12.38 8.91
CA PHE A 258 25.34 12.13 9.06
C PHE A 258 24.73 11.73 7.71
N PRO A 259 23.95 10.64 7.64
CA PRO A 259 23.34 10.21 6.38
C PRO A 259 22.46 11.30 5.79
N MET A 260 22.75 11.73 4.57
CA MET A 260 21.91 12.73 3.88
C MET A 260 20.54 12.12 3.57
N PRO A 261 19.43 12.68 4.09
CA PRO A 261 18.10 12.16 3.79
C PRO A 261 17.77 12.31 2.31
N LYS A 262 17.13 11.30 1.72
CA LYS A 262 16.62 11.39 0.33
C LYS A 262 15.58 12.51 0.16
N GLY A 263 14.81 12.76 1.21
CA GLY A 263 13.82 13.82 1.28
C GLY A 263 13.18 13.83 2.67
N CYS A 264 12.56 14.96 3.00
CA CYS A 264 11.79 15.12 4.22
C CYS A 264 10.37 15.57 3.85
N TYR A 265 9.44 15.25 4.73
CA TYR A 265 8.06 15.70 4.70
C TYR A 265 7.64 15.93 6.15
N TYR A 266 6.64 16.77 6.37
CA TYR A 266 6.13 17.01 7.71
C TYR A 266 4.62 17.25 7.66
N ARG A 267 3.97 16.96 8.78
CA ARG A 267 2.53 17.14 8.94
C ARG A 267 2.25 17.80 10.27
N LEU A 268 1.42 18.82 10.23
CA LEU A 268 0.79 19.37 11.42
C LEU A 268 -0.46 18.55 11.70
N TYR A 269 -0.62 18.13 12.95
CA TYR A 269 -1.85 17.54 13.43
C TYR A 269 -2.56 18.63 14.21
N ASP A 270 -3.64 19.16 13.66
CA ASP A 270 -4.52 20.07 14.39
C ASP A 270 -4.98 19.34 15.67
N GLN A 271 -4.78 19.98 16.83
CA GLN A 271 -5.38 19.56 18.10
C GLN A 271 -6.79 20.13 18.21
#